data_AF-A0AAD8WM65-F1
#
_entry.id   AF-A0AAD8WM65-F1
#
_cell.length_a   1.000
_cell.length_b   1.000
_cell.length_c   1.000
_cell.angle_alpha   90.00
_cell.angle_beta   90.00
_cell.angle_gamma   90.00
#
_symmetry.space_group_name_H-M   'P 1'
#
loop_
_entity.id
_entity.type
_entity.pdbx_description
1 polymer ?
#
loop_
_entity_poly.entity_id
_entity_poly.type
_entity_poly.pdbx_seq_one_letter_code
_entity_poly.pdbx_strand_id
1 'polypeptide(L)'
;MPMPIWYLGRWRLVLQTREALDIVALGLPEQSVEGMKVICHELTQAVDPESSVLDDLIKEAYRLVSCLSVMVPKTFNFSLAGASSRSCKYALNTLMQTFQIKRLAHAVKEGTLDNLITELLLWLLDERVPLMDDGSQLLKALKVLMLNPVDLDRILQSVHIYLQELGMEEIRRRAGADDKPLRMVKTVLHELVKLRGTAIKGHLSMVPIDAEPQPIILAYIDLNLQLGFEYHVL
;
A
#
# COMPACT_ATOMS: atom_id res chain seq x y z
N MET A 1 -46.22 -18.70 -16.58
CA MET A 1 -45.18 -18.46 -17.60
C MET A 1 -43.87 -18.24 -16.88
N PRO A 2 -42.78 -18.94 -17.26
CA PRO A 2 -41.48 -18.70 -16.66
C PRO A 2 -40.92 -17.37 -17.20
N MET A 3 -40.41 -16.54 -16.29
CA MET A 3 -39.86 -15.22 -16.58
C MET A 3 -38.57 -15.30 -17.44
N PRO A 4 -38.27 -14.32 -18.31
CA PRO A 4 -37.08 -14.32 -19.17
C PRO A 4 -35.77 -14.19 -18.38
N ILE A 5 -34.72 -14.91 -18.79
CA ILE A 5 -33.39 -15.00 -18.16
C ILE A 5 -32.68 -13.63 -18.04
N TRP A 6 -33.08 -12.64 -18.82
CA TRP A 6 -32.60 -11.26 -18.70
C TRP A 6 -33.01 -10.58 -17.37
N TYR A 7 -34.04 -11.09 -16.67
CA TYR A 7 -34.41 -10.63 -15.32
C TYR A 7 -33.49 -11.19 -14.22
N LEU A 8 -32.80 -12.30 -14.47
CA LEU A 8 -31.72 -12.78 -13.59
C LEU A 8 -30.43 -11.97 -13.80
N GLY A 9 -30.29 -11.20 -14.88
CA GLY A 9 -29.21 -10.20 -15.04
C GLY A 9 -29.28 -9.04 -14.02
N ARG A 10 -30.36 -8.99 -13.22
CA ARG A 10 -30.61 -8.08 -12.10
C ARG A 10 -30.35 -8.74 -10.73
N TRP A 11 -29.35 -9.61 -10.60
CA TRP A 11 -28.66 -9.84 -9.30
C TRP A 11 -27.86 -8.59 -8.83
N ARG A 12 -28.21 -7.42 -9.38
CA ARG A 12 -27.39 -6.25 -9.67
C ARG A 12 -28.19 -4.98 -9.34
N LEU A 13 -29.05 -5.09 -8.32
CA LEU A 13 -29.64 -3.96 -7.61
C LEU A 13 -28.51 -3.32 -6.81
N VAL A 14 -27.86 -2.37 -7.48
CA VAL A 14 -26.99 -1.30 -7.01
C VAL A 14 -26.94 -1.18 -5.48
N LEU A 15 -25.94 -1.80 -4.85
CA LEU A 15 -25.31 -1.10 -3.74
C LEU A 15 -24.72 0.16 -4.38
N GLN A 16 -25.29 1.33 -4.08
CA GLN A 16 -24.61 2.57 -4.49
C GLN A 16 -23.22 2.55 -3.84
N THR A 17 -22.20 3.18 -4.45
CA THR A 17 -20.84 3.31 -3.88
C THR A 17 -20.87 3.59 -2.37
N ARG A 18 -21.84 4.40 -1.94
CA ARG A 18 -22.11 4.71 -0.53
C ARG A 18 -22.50 3.52 0.33
N GLU A 19 -23.42 2.67 -0.12
CA GLU A 19 -23.86 1.47 0.63
C GLU A 19 -22.76 0.39 0.65
N ALA A 20 -22.04 0.23 -0.46
CA ALA A 20 -20.86 -0.64 -0.48
C ALA A 20 -19.79 -0.15 0.52
N LEU A 21 -19.60 1.16 0.60
CA LEU A 21 -18.73 1.78 1.58
C LEU A 21 -19.26 1.66 3.02
N ASP A 22 -20.56 1.68 3.24
CA ASP A 22 -21.15 1.40 4.57
C ASP A 22 -20.78 -0.01 5.04
N ILE A 23 -20.81 -1.01 4.16
CA ILE A 23 -20.37 -2.39 4.46
C ILE A 23 -18.87 -2.44 4.79
N VAL A 24 -18.04 -1.70 4.05
CA VAL A 24 -16.60 -1.59 4.35
C VAL A 24 -16.39 -0.88 5.70
N ALA A 25 -17.16 0.16 6.00
CA ALA A 25 -17.04 0.93 7.24
C ALA A 25 -17.37 0.12 8.50
N LEU A 26 -18.15 -0.97 8.40
CA LEU A 26 -18.36 -1.91 9.50
C LEU A 26 -17.05 -2.55 9.99
N GLY A 27 -16.02 -2.60 9.15
CA GLY A 27 -14.68 -3.06 9.53
C GLY A 27 -14.60 -4.56 9.80
N LEU A 28 -15.51 -5.36 9.22
CA LEU A 28 -15.58 -6.82 9.35
C LEU A 28 -14.91 -7.48 8.13
N PRO A 29 -13.70 -8.06 8.25
CA PRO A 29 -12.87 -8.48 7.12
C PRO A 29 -13.60 -9.26 6.02
N GLU A 30 -14.34 -10.31 6.36
CA GLU A 30 -15.02 -11.16 5.37
C GLU A 30 -16.24 -10.50 4.74
N GLN A 31 -17.01 -9.73 5.50
CA GLN A 31 -18.20 -9.04 4.98
C GLN A 31 -17.80 -7.86 4.09
N SER A 32 -16.73 -7.16 4.46
CA SER A 32 -16.20 -6.03 3.70
C SER A 32 -15.69 -6.43 2.32
N VAL A 33 -15.39 -7.71 2.06
CA VAL A 33 -15.02 -8.21 0.73
C VAL A 33 -16.10 -7.91 -0.32
N GLU A 34 -17.38 -8.07 0.02
CA GLU A 34 -18.45 -7.84 -0.95
C GLU A 34 -18.61 -6.34 -1.25
N GLY A 35 -18.44 -5.47 -0.26
CA GLY A 35 -18.37 -4.02 -0.48
C GLY A 35 -17.16 -3.62 -1.35
N MET A 36 -15.98 -4.17 -1.07
CA MET A 36 -14.75 -3.88 -1.83
C MET A 36 -14.83 -4.35 -3.28
N LYS A 37 -15.52 -5.46 -3.58
CA LYS A 37 -15.76 -5.91 -4.96
C LYS A 37 -16.59 -4.90 -5.75
N VAL A 38 -17.65 -4.38 -5.14
CA VAL A 38 -18.50 -3.35 -5.78
C VAL A 38 -17.65 -2.11 -6.03
N ILE A 39 -16.92 -1.62 -5.02
CA ILE A 39 -16.04 -0.45 -5.17
C ILE A 39 -14.98 -0.66 -6.26
N CYS A 40 -14.33 -1.82 -6.32
CA CYS A 40 -13.38 -2.15 -7.40
C CYS A 40 -14.04 -2.15 -8.79
N HIS A 41 -15.29 -2.60 -8.89
CA HIS A 41 -16.02 -2.55 -10.16
C HIS A 41 -16.26 -1.10 -10.59
N GLU A 42 -16.71 -0.24 -9.67
CA GLU A 42 -16.91 1.18 -9.93
C GLU A 42 -15.59 1.89 -10.27
N LEU A 43 -14.50 1.59 -9.56
CA LEU A 43 -13.16 2.11 -9.86
C LEU A 43 -12.71 1.70 -11.28
N THR A 44 -13.01 0.48 -11.71
CA THR A 44 -12.71 0.02 -13.07
C THR A 44 -13.50 0.81 -14.11
N GLN A 45 -14.78 1.09 -13.86
CA GLN A 45 -15.60 1.91 -14.74
C GLN A 45 -15.16 3.38 -14.75
N ALA A 46 -14.65 3.91 -13.64
CA ALA A 46 -14.23 5.30 -13.51
C ALA A 46 -12.93 5.64 -14.27
N VAL A 47 -12.23 4.63 -14.80
CA VAL A 47 -11.10 4.83 -15.73
C VAL A 47 -11.59 5.30 -17.11
N ASP A 48 -12.85 5.00 -17.46
CA ASP A 48 -13.46 5.46 -18.69
C ASP A 48 -13.76 6.98 -18.61
N PRO A 49 -13.20 7.81 -19.51
CA PRO A 49 -13.44 9.25 -19.53
C PRO A 49 -14.91 9.66 -19.67
N GLU A 50 -15.76 8.80 -20.24
CA GLU A 50 -17.19 9.07 -20.42
C GLU A 50 -18.04 8.70 -19.18
N SER A 51 -17.43 8.06 -18.18
CA SER A 51 -18.11 7.60 -16.98
C SER A 51 -18.38 8.72 -15.98
N SER A 52 -19.65 8.93 -15.62
CA SER A 52 -20.06 9.85 -14.55
C SER A 52 -19.78 9.31 -13.14
N VAL A 53 -19.40 8.02 -13.01
CA VAL A 53 -19.16 7.33 -11.74
C VAL A 53 -17.99 7.96 -10.96
N LEU A 54 -17.01 8.52 -11.68
CA LEU A 54 -15.81 9.10 -11.08
C LEU A 54 -16.14 10.25 -10.12
N ASP A 55 -17.11 11.10 -10.45
CA ASP A 55 -17.47 12.25 -9.61
C ASP A 55 -18.13 11.83 -8.29
N ASP A 56 -18.89 10.73 -8.29
CA ASP A 56 -19.46 10.18 -7.07
C ASP A 56 -18.40 9.45 -6.22
N LEU A 57 -17.45 8.75 -6.86
CA LEU A 57 -16.30 8.16 -6.16
C LEU A 57 -15.40 9.24 -5.53
N ILE A 58 -15.21 10.39 -6.18
CA ILE A 58 -14.41 11.49 -5.63
C ILE A 58 -14.98 12.00 -4.30
N LYS A 59 -16.32 12.10 -4.18
CA LYS A 59 -16.98 12.53 -2.94
C LYS A 59 -16.73 11.58 -1.78
N GLU A 60 -16.62 10.28 -2.08
CA GLU A 60 -16.42 9.24 -1.07
C GLU A 60 -14.95 8.82 -0.92
N ALA A 61 -14.02 9.31 -1.75
CA ALA A 61 -12.62 8.86 -1.81
C ALA A 61 -11.91 8.94 -0.46
N TYR A 62 -12.02 10.08 0.23
CA TYR A 62 -11.44 10.26 1.56
C TYR A 62 -11.97 9.23 2.56
N ARG A 63 -13.29 9.01 2.56
CA ARG A 63 -13.97 8.10 3.48
C ARG A 63 -13.59 6.64 3.18
N LEU A 64 -13.55 6.27 1.90
CA LEU A 64 -13.08 4.98 1.43
C LEU A 64 -11.67 4.68 1.94
N VAL A 65 -10.72 5.57 1.69
CA VAL A 65 -9.35 5.37 2.13
C VAL A 65 -9.26 5.33 3.66
N SER A 66 -9.97 6.20 4.37
CA SER A 66 -10.00 6.17 5.83
C SER A 66 -10.52 4.84 6.39
N CYS A 67 -11.56 4.26 5.79
CA CYS A 67 -12.08 2.95 6.19
C CYS A 67 -11.07 1.84 5.89
N LEU A 68 -10.44 1.87 4.72
CA LEU A 68 -9.44 0.88 4.32
C LEU A 68 -8.18 0.96 5.19
N SER A 69 -7.72 2.14 5.59
CA SER A 69 -6.57 2.31 6.50
C SER A 69 -6.79 1.62 7.84
N VAL A 70 -7.99 1.70 8.40
CA VAL A 70 -8.35 1.03 9.66
C VAL A 70 -8.55 -0.49 9.45
N MET A 71 -8.93 -0.89 8.25
CA MET A 71 -9.23 -2.28 7.91
C MET A 71 -7.98 -3.10 7.61
N VAL A 72 -6.99 -2.53 6.92
CA VAL A 72 -5.76 -3.23 6.52
C VAL A 72 -5.09 -3.96 7.70
N PRO A 73 -4.89 -3.33 8.88
CA PRO A 73 -4.31 -4.05 10.02
C PRO A 73 -5.19 -5.18 10.54
N LYS A 74 -6.52 -5.04 10.46
CA LYS A 74 -7.46 -6.08 10.87
C LYS A 74 -7.38 -7.28 9.94
N THR A 75 -7.38 -7.06 8.62
CA THR A 75 -7.35 -8.15 7.64
C THR A 75 -6.03 -8.93 7.74
N PHE A 76 -4.91 -8.24 7.94
CA PHE A 76 -3.61 -8.90 8.17
C PHE A 76 -3.60 -9.72 9.45
N ASN A 77 -4.05 -9.16 10.59
CA ASN A 77 -4.14 -9.90 11.85
C ASN A 77 -5.03 -11.15 11.73
N PHE A 78 -6.18 -11.03 11.05
CA PHE A 78 -7.07 -12.18 10.80
C PHE A 78 -6.39 -13.26 9.97
N SER A 79 -5.70 -12.87 8.90
CA SER A 79 -5.00 -13.81 8.03
C SER A 79 -3.84 -14.50 8.74
N LEU A 80 -3.09 -13.77 9.57
CA LEU A 80 -2.02 -14.32 10.41
C LEU A 80 -2.55 -15.27 11.49
N ALA A 81 -3.79 -15.09 11.93
CA ALA A 81 -4.49 -16.03 12.81
C ALA A 81 -4.98 -17.31 12.09
N GLY A 82 -4.66 -17.47 10.80
CA GLY A 82 -5.01 -18.65 10.00
C GLY A 82 -6.33 -18.51 9.21
N ALA A 83 -6.96 -17.32 9.20
CA ALA A 83 -8.12 -17.07 8.35
C ALA A 83 -7.70 -16.83 6.88
N SER A 84 -8.69 -16.70 5.99
CA SER A 84 -8.42 -16.42 4.58
C SER A 84 -7.75 -15.07 4.37
N SER A 85 -6.71 -15.03 3.53
CA SER A 85 -6.06 -13.79 3.06
C SER A 85 -6.91 -12.98 2.08
N ARG A 86 -8.11 -13.47 1.72
CA ARG A 86 -8.99 -12.86 0.72
C ARG A 86 -9.30 -11.40 1.06
N SER A 87 -9.61 -11.11 2.31
CA SER A 87 -9.90 -9.74 2.76
C SER A 87 -8.69 -8.80 2.62
N CYS A 88 -7.47 -9.26 2.90
CA CYS A 88 -6.23 -8.50 2.63
C CYS A 88 -6.10 -8.16 1.15
N LYS A 89 -6.25 -9.17 0.29
CA LYS A 89 -6.12 -9.02 -1.15
C LYS A 89 -7.09 -7.98 -1.70
N TYR A 90 -8.36 -8.03 -1.29
CA TYR A 90 -9.35 -7.05 -1.75
C TYR A 90 -9.04 -5.65 -1.20
N ALA A 91 -8.68 -5.51 0.08
CA ALA A 91 -8.35 -4.21 0.68
C ALA A 91 -7.18 -3.52 -0.04
N LEU A 92 -6.08 -4.26 -0.26
CA LEU A 92 -4.90 -3.75 -0.95
C LEU A 92 -5.20 -3.41 -2.42
N ASN A 93 -5.97 -4.25 -3.13
CA ASN A 93 -6.33 -3.99 -4.52
C ASN A 93 -7.26 -2.77 -4.66
N THR A 94 -8.22 -2.59 -3.75
CA THR A 94 -9.09 -1.41 -3.75
C THR A 94 -8.28 -0.13 -3.49
N LEU A 95 -7.34 -0.15 -2.53
CA LEU A 95 -6.41 0.95 -2.31
C LEU A 95 -5.59 1.25 -3.57
N MET A 96 -4.97 0.23 -4.17
CA MET A 96 -4.18 0.38 -5.39
C MET A 96 -4.98 1.05 -6.52
N GLN A 97 -6.17 0.57 -6.83
CA GLN A 97 -7.01 1.14 -7.89
C GLN A 97 -7.43 2.57 -7.58
N THR A 98 -7.74 2.87 -6.31
CA THR A 98 -8.10 4.23 -5.87
C THR A 98 -6.95 5.21 -6.15
N PHE A 99 -5.73 4.85 -5.76
CA PHE A 99 -4.55 5.71 -5.92
C PHE A 99 -3.98 5.73 -7.34
N GLN A 100 -4.36 4.78 -8.20
CA GLN A 100 -4.05 4.83 -9.64
C GLN A 100 -4.84 5.93 -10.37
N ILE A 101 -6.01 6.32 -9.86
CA ILE A 101 -6.81 7.41 -10.43
C ILE A 101 -6.41 8.72 -9.74
N LYS A 102 -5.66 9.57 -10.47
CA LYS A 102 -5.12 10.83 -9.93
C LYS A 102 -6.17 11.68 -9.21
N ARG A 103 -7.37 11.86 -9.78
CA ARG A 103 -8.42 12.68 -9.17
C ARG A 103 -8.89 12.15 -7.82
N LEU A 104 -8.94 10.82 -7.63
CA LEU A 104 -9.29 10.21 -6.36
C LEU A 104 -8.15 10.37 -5.34
N ALA A 105 -6.91 10.14 -5.76
CA ALA A 105 -5.74 10.34 -4.90
C ALA A 105 -5.69 11.78 -4.32
N HIS A 106 -5.98 12.80 -5.13
CA HIS A 106 -6.02 14.20 -4.68
C HIS A 106 -7.19 14.53 -3.74
N ALA A 107 -8.24 13.73 -3.73
CA ALA A 107 -9.40 13.93 -2.85
C ALA A 107 -9.16 13.37 -1.42
N VAL A 108 -8.09 12.59 -1.22
CA VAL A 108 -7.72 12.02 0.08
C VAL A 108 -6.92 13.06 0.88
N LYS A 109 -7.25 13.24 2.16
CA LYS A 109 -6.51 14.14 3.05
C LYS A 109 -5.12 13.58 3.36
N GLU A 110 -4.14 14.48 3.41
CA GLU A 110 -2.74 14.15 3.72
C GLU A 110 -2.59 13.31 4.99
N GLY A 111 -3.20 13.71 6.12
CA GLY A 111 -3.10 12.94 7.37
C GLY A 111 -3.68 11.52 7.30
N THR A 112 -4.62 11.23 6.40
CA THR A 112 -5.12 9.84 6.20
C THR A 112 -4.17 9.02 5.33
N LEU A 113 -3.55 9.67 4.35
CA LEU A 113 -2.50 9.07 3.53
C LEU A 113 -1.27 8.73 4.38
N ASP A 114 -0.86 9.63 5.27
CA ASP A 114 0.22 9.42 6.23
C ASP A 114 -0.01 8.16 7.07
N ASN A 115 -1.18 8.07 7.72
CA ASN A 115 -1.53 6.91 8.53
C ASN A 115 -1.54 5.61 7.71
N LEU A 116 -2.07 5.66 6.48
CA LEU A 116 -2.09 4.49 5.61
C LEU A 116 -0.67 4.03 5.27
N ILE A 117 0.21 4.96 4.89
CA ILE A 117 1.59 4.64 4.52
C ILE A 117 2.33 4.06 5.71
N THR A 118 2.23 4.68 6.89
CA THR A 118 2.85 4.17 8.12
C THR A 118 2.38 2.74 8.42
N GLU A 119 1.08 2.47 8.36
CA GLU A 119 0.55 1.13 8.60
C GLU A 119 1.06 0.12 7.57
N LEU A 120 1.01 0.44 6.27
CA LEU A 120 1.51 -0.45 5.22
C LEU A 120 3.00 -0.74 5.36
N LEU A 121 3.79 0.24 5.79
CA LEU A 121 5.21 0.06 6.10
C LEU A 121 5.41 -0.85 7.30
N LEU A 122 4.69 -0.65 8.40
CA LEU A 122 4.77 -1.50 9.59
C LEU A 122 4.43 -2.97 9.25
N TRP A 123 3.39 -3.19 8.45
CA TRP A 123 3.06 -4.54 7.96
C TRP A 123 4.12 -5.12 7.01
N LEU A 124 4.80 -4.26 6.25
CA LEU A 124 5.92 -4.65 5.41
C LEU A 124 7.22 -4.82 6.22
N LEU A 125 7.18 -4.67 7.54
CA LEU A 125 8.28 -4.99 8.44
C LEU A 125 7.98 -6.24 9.28
N ASP A 126 6.73 -6.70 9.32
CA ASP A 126 6.32 -7.91 10.04
C ASP A 126 6.84 -9.18 9.33
N GLU A 127 7.62 -10.00 10.05
CA GLU A 127 8.25 -11.20 9.51
C GLU A 127 7.28 -12.27 9.03
N ARG A 128 6.03 -12.22 9.50
CA ARG A 128 4.99 -13.20 9.20
C ARG A 128 4.26 -12.85 7.91
N VAL A 129 4.23 -11.58 7.51
CA VAL A 129 3.53 -11.13 6.29
C VAL A 129 4.11 -11.70 5.00
N PRO A 130 5.44 -11.76 4.79
CA PRO A 130 6.02 -12.41 3.61
C PRO A 130 5.71 -13.90 3.47
N LEU A 131 5.33 -14.55 4.58
CA LEU A 131 4.98 -15.97 4.60
C LEU A 131 3.53 -16.21 4.20
N MET A 132 2.73 -15.15 4.08
CA MET A 132 1.36 -15.23 3.62
C MET A 132 1.32 -15.32 2.09
N ASP A 133 0.38 -16.10 1.56
CA ASP A 133 0.16 -16.27 0.11
C ASP A 133 0.04 -14.93 -0.64
N ASP A 134 -0.56 -13.92 0.00
CA ASP A 134 -0.78 -12.58 -0.56
C ASP A 134 0.21 -11.51 -0.04
N GLY A 135 1.29 -11.89 0.68
CA GLY A 135 2.26 -10.94 1.24
C GLY A 135 2.92 -10.03 0.18
N SER A 136 3.11 -10.54 -1.04
CA SER A 136 3.65 -9.77 -2.17
C SER A 136 2.74 -8.63 -2.66
N GLN A 137 1.44 -8.67 -2.34
CA GLN A 137 0.49 -7.60 -2.71
C GLN A 137 0.80 -6.31 -1.94
N LEU A 138 1.35 -6.42 -0.73
CA LEU A 138 1.69 -5.25 0.09
C LEU A 138 2.77 -4.40 -0.58
N LEU A 139 3.81 -5.06 -1.11
CA LEU A 139 4.87 -4.39 -1.87
C LEU A 139 4.31 -3.71 -3.13
N LYS A 140 3.34 -4.32 -3.82
CA LYS A 140 2.69 -3.72 -4.99
C LYS A 140 1.83 -2.50 -4.59
N ALA A 141 1.08 -2.60 -3.51
CA ALA A 141 0.26 -1.50 -3.01
C ALA A 141 1.09 -0.31 -2.61
N LEU A 142 2.18 -0.57 -1.88
CA LEU A 142 3.11 0.44 -1.46
C LEU A 142 3.79 1.12 -2.66
N LYS A 143 4.19 0.36 -3.69
CA LYS A 143 4.73 0.94 -4.94
C LYS A 143 3.77 1.92 -5.63
N VAL A 144 2.49 1.58 -5.68
CA VAL A 144 1.47 2.47 -6.29
C VAL A 144 1.35 3.77 -5.51
N LEU A 145 1.36 3.69 -4.17
CA LEU A 145 1.34 4.87 -3.28
C LEU A 145 2.62 5.71 -3.41
N MET A 146 3.79 5.06 -3.45
CA MET A 146 5.13 5.68 -3.56
C MET A 146 5.37 6.48 -4.85
N LEU A 147 4.52 6.37 -5.86
CA LEU A 147 4.63 7.18 -7.08
C LEU A 147 4.33 8.66 -6.83
N ASN A 148 3.66 8.99 -5.72
CA ASN A 148 3.45 10.35 -5.28
C ASN A 148 4.71 10.89 -4.56
N PRO A 149 5.29 12.02 -5.00
CA PRO A 149 6.53 12.55 -4.43
C PRO A 149 6.43 12.96 -2.95
N VAL A 150 5.24 13.34 -2.47
CA VAL A 150 5.01 13.71 -1.05
C VAL A 150 5.18 12.52 -0.10
N ASP A 151 5.00 11.31 -0.63
CA ASP A 151 4.96 10.10 0.18
C ASP A 151 6.35 9.49 0.36
N LEU A 152 7.29 9.81 -0.52
CA LEU A 152 8.62 9.21 -0.51
C LEU A 152 9.48 9.68 0.67
N ASP A 153 9.43 10.96 1.02
CA ASP A 153 10.19 11.52 2.15
C ASP A 153 9.78 10.85 3.47
N ARG A 154 8.47 10.64 3.66
CA ARG A 154 7.89 10.01 4.85
C ARG A 154 8.22 8.52 4.92
N ILE A 155 8.24 7.84 3.77
CA ILE A 155 8.65 6.44 3.67
C ILE A 155 10.11 6.28 4.05
N LEU A 156 10.99 7.12 3.49
CA LEU A 156 12.42 7.09 3.82
C LEU A 156 12.64 7.43 5.30
N GLN A 157 11.88 8.38 5.86
CA GLN A 157 11.91 8.66 7.30
C GLN A 157 11.48 7.45 8.14
N SER A 158 10.38 6.78 7.78
CA SER A 158 9.88 5.62 8.54
C SER A 158 10.86 4.44 8.49
N VAL A 159 11.44 4.17 7.31
CA VAL A 159 12.51 3.17 7.17
C VAL A 159 13.74 3.55 7.99
N HIS A 160 14.10 4.84 8.00
CA HIS A 160 15.18 5.34 8.82
C HIS A 160 14.95 5.10 10.32
N ILE A 161 13.77 5.47 10.84
CA ILE A 161 13.39 5.25 12.25
C ILE A 161 13.49 3.77 12.59
N TYR A 162 12.90 2.89 11.76
CA TYR A 162 12.98 1.44 11.97
C TYR A 162 14.42 0.91 12.03
N LEU A 163 15.27 1.31 11.07
CA LEU A 163 16.67 0.91 11.06
C LEU A 163 17.43 1.43 12.28
N GLN A 164 17.09 2.63 12.75
CA GLN A 164 17.70 3.25 13.93
C GLN A 164 17.27 2.56 15.22
N GLU A 165 15.99 2.22 15.37
CA GLU A 165 15.46 1.46 16.51
C GLU A 165 16.00 0.04 16.55
N LEU A 166 16.16 -0.60 15.39
CA LEU A 166 16.75 -1.94 15.29
C LEU A 166 18.23 -1.93 15.72
N GLY A 167 18.98 -0.91 15.30
CA GLY A 167 20.39 -0.73 15.64
C GLY A 167 21.36 -1.60 14.84
N MET A 168 22.60 -1.12 14.69
CA MET A 168 23.61 -1.74 13.83
C MET A 168 24.01 -3.17 14.26
N GLU A 169 24.06 -3.45 15.56
CA GLU A 169 24.45 -4.78 16.06
C GLU A 169 23.41 -5.84 15.67
N GLU A 170 22.13 -5.53 15.83
CA GLU A 170 21.04 -6.43 15.47
C GLU A 170 20.94 -6.60 13.95
N ILE A 171 21.15 -5.52 13.18
CA ILE A 171 21.24 -5.58 11.72
C ILE A 171 22.37 -6.54 11.29
N ARG A 172 23.56 -6.44 11.87
CA ARG A 172 24.69 -7.34 11.53
C ARG A 172 24.41 -8.79 11.92
N ARG A 173 23.84 -9.02 13.11
CA ARG A 173 23.45 -10.36 13.56
C ARG A 173 22.43 -11.00 12.62
N ARG A 174 21.42 -10.22 12.20
CA ARG A 174 20.35 -10.65 11.29
C ARG A 174 20.82 -10.82 9.85
N ALA A 175 21.77 -10.02 9.37
CA ALA A 175 22.29 -10.12 8.00
C ALA A 175 22.95 -11.47 7.68
N GLY A 176 23.47 -12.19 8.69
CA GLY A 176 24.03 -13.54 8.54
C GLY A 176 23.02 -14.68 8.68
N ALA A 177 21.81 -14.39 9.14
CA ALA A 177 20.68 -15.32 9.13
C ALA A 177 19.75 -14.94 7.97
N ASP A 178 18.88 -15.84 7.53
CA ASP A 178 17.88 -15.56 6.48
C ASP A 178 16.77 -14.62 7.00
N ASP A 179 17.12 -13.44 7.53
CA ASP A 179 16.23 -12.54 8.25
C ASP A 179 15.26 -11.84 7.29
N LYS A 180 14.01 -12.29 7.34
CA LYS A 180 12.95 -11.86 6.43
C LYS A 180 12.59 -10.38 6.59
N PRO A 181 12.50 -9.79 7.81
CA PRO A 181 12.29 -8.34 7.97
C PRO A 181 13.39 -7.50 7.32
N LEU A 182 14.67 -7.80 7.58
CA LEU A 182 15.78 -7.04 7.02
C LEU A 182 15.88 -7.21 5.51
N ARG A 183 15.56 -8.41 4.98
CA ARG A 183 15.41 -8.64 3.54
C ARG A 183 14.34 -7.74 2.94
N MET A 184 13.20 -7.59 3.61
CA MET A 184 12.08 -6.82 3.09
C MET A 184 12.39 -5.31 3.09
N VAL A 185 13.06 -4.79 4.13
CA VAL A 185 13.60 -3.42 4.11
C VAL A 185 14.57 -3.21 2.94
N LYS A 186 15.49 -4.16 2.73
CA LYS A 186 16.41 -4.13 1.58
C LYS A 186 15.65 -4.13 0.26
N THR A 187 14.60 -4.94 0.11
CA THR A 187 13.76 -5.00 -1.08
C THR A 187 13.01 -3.68 -1.31
N VAL A 188 12.46 -3.06 -0.26
CA VAL A 188 11.80 -1.76 -0.36
C VAL A 188 12.77 -0.69 -0.82
N LEU A 189 13.92 -0.57 -0.16
CA LEU A 189 14.95 0.41 -0.53
C LEU A 189 15.47 0.17 -1.94
N HIS A 190 15.68 -1.10 -2.33
CA HIS A 190 16.05 -1.46 -3.70
C HIS A 190 15.02 -0.98 -4.72
N GLU A 191 13.74 -1.29 -4.52
CA GLU A 191 12.67 -0.91 -5.45
C GLU A 191 12.44 0.60 -5.48
N LEU A 192 12.59 1.30 -4.35
CA LEU A 192 12.52 2.76 -4.28
C LEU A 192 13.65 3.41 -5.08
N VAL A 193 14.89 2.94 -4.88
CA VAL A 193 16.06 3.43 -5.60
C VAL A 193 15.95 3.11 -7.09
N LYS A 194 15.46 1.91 -7.45
CA LYS A 194 15.20 1.54 -8.85
C LYS A 194 14.17 2.44 -9.52
N LEU A 195 13.12 2.84 -8.80
CA LEU A 195 12.06 3.70 -9.32
C LEU A 195 12.50 5.16 -9.51
N ARG A 196 13.32 5.68 -8.60
CA ARG A 196 13.67 7.11 -8.54
C ARG A 196 15.08 7.43 -9.02
N GLY A 197 15.96 6.44 -9.09
CA GLY A 197 17.38 6.63 -9.35
C GLY A 197 17.98 7.65 -8.38
N THR A 198 18.88 8.50 -8.87
CA THR A 198 19.55 9.54 -8.09
C THR A 198 18.60 10.59 -7.50
N ALA A 199 17.41 10.76 -8.08
CA ALA A 199 16.40 11.69 -7.57
C ALA A 199 15.91 11.31 -6.16
N ILE A 200 16.10 10.06 -5.73
CA ILE A 200 15.77 9.62 -4.36
C ILE A 200 16.46 10.47 -3.28
N LYS A 201 17.66 11.01 -3.56
CA LYS A 201 18.38 11.86 -2.60
C LYS A 201 17.67 13.18 -2.33
N GLY A 202 16.84 13.67 -3.27
CA GLY A 202 15.99 14.84 -3.09
C GLY A 202 14.84 14.62 -2.10
N HIS A 203 14.57 13.37 -1.72
CA HIS A 203 13.48 12.97 -0.84
C HIS A 203 13.95 12.65 0.60
N LEU A 204 15.17 13.03 0.97
CA LEU A 204 15.72 12.77 2.30
C LEU A 204 15.51 13.95 3.26
N SER A 205 14.60 14.88 2.95
CA SER A 205 14.40 16.12 3.72
C SER A 205 14.00 15.87 5.18
N MET A 206 13.36 14.73 5.45
CA MET A 206 12.89 14.31 6.77
C MET A 206 13.86 13.36 7.51
N VAL A 207 14.96 12.98 6.86
CA VAL A 207 16.02 12.14 7.43
C VAL A 207 17.15 13.06 7.89
N PRO A 208 17.72 12.88 9.11
CA PRO A 208 18.81 13.71 9.61
C PRO A 208 20.14 13.34 8.92
N ILE A 209 20.27 13.67 7.63
CA ILE A 209 21.38 13.25 6.76
C ILE A 209 22.75 13.74 7.21
N ASP A 210 22.80 14.87 7.92
CA ASP A 210 24.03 15.49 8.43
C ASP A 210 24.36 15.07 9.88
N ALA A 211 23.60 14.15 10.48
CA ALA A 211 23.85 13.69 11.84
C ALA A 211 25.07 12.77 11.95
N GLU A 212 25.71 12.78 13.12
CA GLU A 212 26.75 11.82 13.49
C GLU A 212 26.27 10.93 14.65
N PRO A 213 26.30 9.58 14.49
CA PRO A 213 26.68 8.84 13.29
C PRO A 213 25.68 9.01 12.14
N GLN A 214 26.16 8.86 10.89
CA GLN A 214 25.30 8.99 9.72
C GLN A 214 24.15 7.98 9.73
N PRO A 215 22.94 8.37 9.25
CA PRO A 215 21.81 7.47 9.15
C PRO A 215 22.11 6.21 8.33
N ILE A 216 21.80 5.04 8.90
CA ILE A 216 22.03 3.72 8.30
C ILE A 216 21.39 3.59 6.90
N ILE A 217 20.23 4.23 6.71
CA ILE A 217 19.50 4.23 5.44
C ILE A 217 20.33 4.77 4.27
N LEU A 218 21.24 5.72 4.51
CA LEU A 218 22.08 6.32 3.47
C LEU A 218 23.00 5.28 2.83
N ALA A 219 23.63 4.43 3.65
CA ALA A 219 24.48 3.35 3.18
C ALA A 219 23.71 2.37 2.27
N TYR A 220 22.45 2.07 2.61
CA TYR A 220 21.59 1.23 1.78
C TYR A 220 21.19 1.90 0.46
N ILE A 221 20.86 3.19 0.48
CA ILE A 221 20.52 3.96 -0.72
C ILE A 221 21.73 4.02 -1.66
N ASP A 222 22.89 4.39 -1.14
CA ASP A 222 24.12 4.53 -1.93
C ASP A 222 24.56 3.19 -2.54
N LEU A 223 24.49 2.09 -1.79
CA LEU A 223 24.78 0.75 -2.30
C LEU A 223 23.84 0.38 -3.46
N ASN A 224 22.54 0.64 -3.33
CA ASN A 224 21.58 0.34 -4.39
C ASN A 224 21.75 1.24 -5.62
N LEU A 225 22.14 2.50 -5.42
CA LEU A 225 22.44 3.41 -6.53
C LEU A 225 23.65 2.90 -7.32
N GLN A 226 24.73 2.51 -6.63
CA GLN A 226 25.93 1.95 -7.26
C GLN A 226 25.61 0.69 -8.08
N LEU A 227 24.87 -0.25 -7.51
CA LEU A 227 24.46 -1.47 -8.21
C LEU A 227 23.51 -1.19 -9.38
N GLY A 228 22.63 -0.20 -9.26
CA GLY A 228 21.69 0.19 -10.33
C GLY A 228 22.37 0.80 -11.56
N PHE A 229 23.53 1.46 -11.40
CA PHE A 229 24.31 1.98 -12.51
C PHE A 229 24.99 0.88 -13.34
N GLU A 230 25.37 -0.25 -12.72
CA GLU A 230 26.00 -1.37 -13.43
C GLU A 230 25.03 -2.07 -14.41
N TYR A 231 23.72 -2.07 -14.14
CA TYR A 231 22.71 -2.66 -15.02
C TYR A 231 22.34 -1.79 -16.24
N HIS A 232 22.75 -0.52 -16.28
CA HIS A 232 22.48 0.38 -17.41
C HIS A 232 23.66 0.52 -18.37
N VAL A 233 24.79 -0.16 -18.11
CA VAL A 233 26.03 -0.11 -18.91
C VAL A 233 26.29 -1.46 -19.64
N LEU A 234 25.36 -2.41 -19.58
CA LEU A 234 25.37 -3.68 -20.32
C LEU A 234 24.10 -3.80 -21.17
#